data_AF-A0A1I0IXN9-F1
#
_entry.id   AF-A0A1I0IXN9-F1
#
_cell.length_a   1.000
_cell.length_b   1.000
_cell.length_c   1.000
_cell.angle_alpha   90.00
_cell.angle_beta   90.00
_cell.angle_gamma   90.00
#
_symmetry.space_group_name_H-M   'P 1'
#
loop_
_entity.id
_entity.type
_entity.pdbx_description
1 polymer ?
#
loop_
_entity_poly.entity_id
_entity_poly.type
_entity_poly.pdbx_seq_one_letter_code
_entity_poly.pdbx_strand_id
1 'polypeptide(L)'
;MNTLNTLTKRLPGAGLLLSLLTVSLLSSCSRFNNDGSLATWGYVILALDLFVFFDIFRQNWGIGKKILWAAIVFFFPLGGLILYFLFAGRGKVSN
;
A
#
# COMPACT_ATOMS: atom_id res chain seq x y z
N MET A 1 -13.18 -13.39 -34.09
CA MET A 1 -13.25 -13.29 -32.60
C MET A 1 -12.20 -14.19 -31.92
N ASN A 2 -11.02 -14.38 -32.52
CA ASN A 2 -9.96 -15.30 -32.05
C ASN A 2 -8.68 -14.55 -31.62
N THR A 3 -8.56 -13.27 -31.95
CA THR A 3 -7.41 -12.43 -31.62
C THR A 3 -7.27 -12.12 -30.13
N LEU A 4 -8.38 -12.12 -29.38
CA LEU A 4 -8.38 -11.82 -27.93
C LEU A 4 -7.71 -12.92 -27.10
N ASN A 5 -7.82 -14.18 -27.53
CA ASN A 5 -7.28 -15.34 -26.79
C ASN A 5 -5.74 -15.41 -26.88
N THR A 6 -5.14 -14.73 -27.86
CA THR A 6 -3.68 -14.68 -28.06
C THR A 6 -3.03 -13.65 -27.14
N LEU A 7 -3.73 -12.56 -26.81
CA LEU A 7 -3.27 -11.51 -25.89
C LEU A 7 -3.21 -12.01 -24.44
N THR A 8 -4.20 -12.82 -24.02
CA THR A 8 -4.25 -13.39 -22.66
C THR A 8 -3.10 -14.36 -22.38
N LYS A 9 -2.55 -15.03 -23.40
CA LYS A 9 -1.40 -15.94 -23.26
C LYS A 9 -0.03 -15.23 -23.23
N ARG A 10 0.01 -13.93 -23.55
CA ARG A 10 1.24 -13.14 -23.67
C ARG A 10 1.46 -12.18 -22.50
N LEU A 11 0.52 -12.10 -21.55
CA LEU A 11 0.65 -11.28 -20.36
C LEU A 11 1.34 -12.10 -19.27
N PRO A 12 2.66 -11.97 -19.05
CA PRO A 12 3.31 -12.62 -17.92
C PRO A 12 2.66 -12.06 -16.66
N GLY A 13 2.26 -12.91 -15.71
CA GLY A 13 1.71 -12.44 -14.42
C GLY A 13 2.64 -11.44 -13.70
N ALA A 14 3.94 -11.51 -13.99
CA ALA A 14 4.95 -10.54 -13.57
C ALA A 14 4.69 -9.10 -14.08
N GLY A 15 4.15 -8.94 -15.29
CA GLY A 15 3.81 -7.62 -15.86
C GLY A 15 2.65 -6.95 -15.13
N LEU A 16 1.66 -7.73 -14.68
CA LEU A 16 0.57 -7.22 -13.84
C LEU A 16 1.06 -6.82 -12.45
N LEU A 17 1.91 -7.63 -11.83
CA LEU A 17 2.52 -7.30 -10.53
C LEU A 17 3.38 -6.04 -10.63
N LEU A 18 4.19 -5.91 -11.69
CA LEU A 18 5.02 -4.73 -11.91
C LEU A 18 4.18 -3.48 -12.15
N SER A 19 3.12 -3.58 -12.95
CA SER A 19 2.16 -2.48 -13.14
C SER A 19 1.51 -2.08 -11.82
N LEU A 20 1.03 -3.04 -11.03
CA LEU A 20 0.42 -2.78 -9.73
C LEU A 20 1.40 -2.12 -8.74
N LEU A 21 2.66 -2.55 -8.76
CA LEU A 21 3.73 -1.99 -7.93
C LEU A 21 4.05 -0.54 -8.35
N THR A 22 4.15 -0.27 -9.66
CA THR A 22 4.38 1.08 -10.19
C THR A 22 3.22 2.03 -9.90
N VAL A 23 1.97 1.57 -10.01
CA VAL A 23 0.77 2.36 -9.65
C VAL A 23 0.78 2.72 -8.18
N SER A 24 1.18 1.79 -7.31
CA SER A 24 1.27 2.01 -5.86
C SER A 24 2.31 3.09 -5.51
N LEU A 25 3.45 3.07 -6.20
CA LEU A 25 4.57 4.00 -5.98
C LEU A 25 4.32 5.39 -6.60
N LEU A 26 3.69 5.47 -7.78
CA LEU A 26 3.44 6.74 -8.48
C LEU A 26 2.09 7.40 -8.17
N SER A 27 1.18 6.72 -7.45
CA SER A 27 -0.11 7.30 -7.03
C SER A 27 -0.01 8.56 -6.16
N SER A 28 1.18 8.94 -5.71
CA SER A 28 1.41 10.19 -4.98
C SER A 28 0.86 11.41 -5.74
N CYS A 29 0.90 11.40 -7.08
CA CYS A 29 0.40 12.49 -7.91
C CYS A 29 -1.14 12.49 -8.11
N SER A 30 -1.83 11.36 -7.91
CA SER A 30 -3.32 11.30 -8.04
C SER A 30 -4.06 11.63 -6.73
N ARG A 31 -3.32 11.89 -5.65
CA ARG A 31 -3.87 12.28 -4.34
C ARG A 31 -4.38 13.73 -4.32
N PHE A 32 -3.89 14.57 -5.21
CA PHE A 32 -4.24 15.98 -5.29
C PHE A 32 -5.02 16.23 -6.59
N ASN A 33 -6.09 17.02 -6.50
CA ASN A 33 -6.79 17.53 -7.66
C ASN A 33 -5.92 18.59 -8.37
N ASN A 34 -6.28 18.96 -9.60
CA ASN A 34 -5.61 20.02 -10.36
C ASN A 34 -5.58 21.38 -9.62
N ASP A 35 -6.49 21.56 -8.66
CA ASP A 35 -6.62 22.77 -7.83
C ASP A 35 -5.76 22.72 -6.56
N GLY A 36 -4.93 21.67 -6.38
CA GLY A 36 -4.08 21.46 -5.20
C GLY A 36 -4.80 20.95 -3.95
N SER A 37 -6.13 20.83 -3.97
CA SER A 37 -6.91 20.21 -2.90
C SER A 37 -6.74 18.68 -2.88
N LEU A 38 -6.90 18.06 -1.71
CA LEU A 38 -6.90 16.59 -1.58
C LEU A 38 -8.10 16.01 -2.34
N ALA A 39 -7.83 15.06 -3.23
CA ALA A 39 -8.87 14.29 -3.88
C ALA A 39 -9.68 13.50 -2.85
N THR A 40 -10.96 13.24 -3.11
CA THR A 40 -11.86 12.52 -2.19
C THR A 40 -11.27 11.18 -1.73
N TRP A 41 -10.61 10.45 -2.65
CA TRP A 41 -9.92 9.19 -2.33
C TRP A 41 -8.66 9.38 -1.47
N GLY A 42 -7.99 10.53 -1.57
CA GLY A 42 -6.82 10.89 -0.76
C GLY A 42 -7.13 10.98 0.73
N TYR A 43 -8.36 11.33 1.10
CA TYR A 43 -8.83 11.32 2.49
C TYR A 43 -9.01 9.90 3.04
N VAL A 44 -9.52 8.98 2.22
CA VAL A 44 -9.69 7.57 2.60
C VAL A 44 -8.34 6.94 2.94
N ILE A 45 -7.35 7.20 2.09
CA ILE A 45 -5.97 6.73 2.31
C ILE A 45 -5.39 7.34 3.59
N LEU A 46 -5.58 8.65 3.81
CA LEU A 46 -5.09 9.33 5.02
C LEU A 46 -5.70 8.72 6.29
N ALA A 47 -6.99 8.41 6.27
CA ALA A 47 -7.67 7.77 7.40
C ALA A 47 -7.14 6.35 7.65
N LEU A 48 -6.92 5.55 6.60
CA LEU A 48 -6.32 4.22 6.73
C LEU A 48 -4.89 4.28 7.29
N ASP A 49 -4.10 5.26 6.85
CA ASP A 49 -2.73 5.49 7.32
C ASP A 49 -2.70 5.71 8.83
N LEU A 50 -3.56 6.60 9.32
CA LEU A 50 -3.69 6.89 10.74
C LEU A 50 -4.17 5.67 11.54
N PHE A 51 -5.10 4.88 10.99
CA PHE A 51 -5.56 3.63 11.60
C PHE A 51 -4.40 2.63 11.79
N VAL A 52 -3.56 2.46 10.78
CA VAL A 52 -2.39 1.58 10.88
C VAL A 52 -1.34 2.13 11.83
N PHE A 53 -1.17 3.44 11.90
CA PHE A 53 -0.33 4.07 12.92
C PHE A 53 -0.75 3.66 14.33
N PHE A 54 -2.05 3.68 14.63
CA PHE A 54 -2.57 3.19 15.91
C PHE A 54 -2.33 1.68 16.10
N ASP A 55 -2.48 0.87 15.05
CA ASP A 55 -2.18 -0.58 15.11
C ASP A 55 -0.72 -0.85 15.48
N ILE A 56 0.22 -0.14 14.84
CA ILE A 56 1.67 -0.22 15.13
C ILE A 56 1.96 0.07 16.60
N PHE A 57 1.35 1.11 17.16
CA PHE A 57 1.55 1.47 18.57
C PHE A 57 0.97 0.43 19.52
N ARG A 58 -0.17 -0.20 19.17
CA ARG A 58 -0.81 -1.26 19.96
C ARG A 58 -0.04 -2.57 20.00
N GLN A 59 0.82 -2.83 19.03
CA GLN A 59 1.58 -4.08 18.98
C GLN A 59 2.63 -4.15 20.13
N ASN A 60 2.88 -5.32 20.70
CA ASN A 60 3.91 -5.52 21.76
C ASN A 60 5.35 -5.58 21.21
N TRP A 61 5.54 -4.98 20.05
CA TRP A 61 6.81 -4.95 19.37
C TRP A 61 7.79 -3.97 20.05
N GLY A 62 9.06 -4.36 20.21
CA GLY A 62 10.13 -3.45 20.62
C GLY A 62 10.22 -2.16 19.78
N ILE A 63 10.76 -1.09 20.36
CA ILE A 63 10.62 0.27 19.84
C ILE A 63 11.13 0.48 18.41
N GLY A 64 12.26 -0.14 18.05
CA GLY A 64 12.88 0.04 16.73
C GLY A 64 11.99 -0.43 15.58
N LYS A 65 11.30 -1.56 15.74
CA LYS A 65 10.38 -2.10 14.72
C LYS A 65 9.08 -1.30 14.62
N LYS A 66 8.62 -0.68 15.71
CA LYS A 66 7.50 0.28 15.66
C LYS A 66 7.87 1.50 14.84
N ILE A 67 9.02 2.10 15.13
CA ILE A 67 9.50 3.31 14.43
C ILE A 67 9.74 3.02 12.95
N LEU A 68 10.35 1.88 12.62
CA LEU A 68 10.60 1.49 11.23
C LEU A 68 9.30 1.37 10.42
N TRP A 69 8.30 0.65 10.93
CA TRP A 69 7.02 0.51 10.24
C TRP A 69 6.22 1.81 10.17
N ALA A 70 6.23 2.60 11.25
CA ALA A 70 5.61 3.92 11.27
C ALA A 70 6.22 4.84 10.20
N ALA A 71 7.55 4.84 10.05
CA ALA A 71 8.23 5.63 9.03
C ALA A 71 7.86 5.16 7.60
N ILE A 72 7.82 3.86 7.35
CA ILE A 72 7.45 3.31 6.04
C ILE A 72 6.02 3.72 5.64
N VAL A 73 5.07 3.57 6.55
CA VAL A 73 3.65 3.93 6.32
C VAL A 73 3.52 5.45 6.11
N PHE A 74 4.18 6.27 6.93
CA PHE A 74 4.14 7.73 6.81
C PHE A 74 4.69 8.26 5.48
N PHE A 75 5.83 7.75 5.01
CA PHE A 75 6.44 8.21 3.75
C PHE A 75 5.74 7.66 2.51
N PHE A 76 5.15 6.47 2.61
CA PHE A 76 4.43 5.82 1.54
C PHE A 76 3.03 5.44 2.03
N PRO A 77 2.05 6.34 2.01
CA PRO A 77 0.75 6.04 2.60
C PRO A 77 0.04 4.90 1.87
N LEU A 78 0.12 4.81 0.54
CA LEU A 78 -0.45 3.66 -0.19
C LEU A 78 0.49 2.44 -0.19
N GLY A 79 1.73 2.61 -0.65
CA GLY A 79 2.69 1.52 -0.75
C GLY A 79 3.06 0.90 0.60
N GLY A 80 3.23 1.75 1.61
CA GLY A 80 3.53 1.39 3.00
C GLY A 80 2.38 0.67 3.68
N LEU A 81 1.12 1.03 3.45
CA LEU A 81 -0.04 0.24 3.90
C LEU A 81 -0.05 -1.17 3.31
N ILE A 82 0.21 -1.29 2.01
CA ILE A 82 0.27 -2.60 1.31
C ILE A 82 1.42 -3.44 1.87
N LEU A 83 2.63 -2.86 1.97
CA LEU A 83 3.81 -3.50 2.55
C LEU A 83 3.57 -3.90 4.01
N TYR A 84 2.93 -3.04 4.79
CA TYR A 84 2.58 -3.30 6.18
C TYR A 84 1.66 -4.51 6.29
N PHE A 85 0.60 -4.55 5.47
CA PHE A 85 -0.37 -5.65 5.53
C PHE A 85 0.22 -7.00 5.10
N LEU A 86 1.13 -7.01 4.12
CA LEU A 86 1.78 -8.25 3.66
C LEU A 86 2.92 -8.71 4.56
N PHE A 87 3.79 -7.79 5.00
CA PHE A 87 5.10 -8.13 5.56
C PHE A 87 5.30 -7.71 7.01
N ALA A 88 4.45 -6.85 7.59
CA ALA A 88 4.63 -6.46 9.00
C ALA A 88 4.46 -7.62 9.98
N GLY A 89 4.06 -8.80 9.50
CA GLY A 89 4.05 -10.01 10.32
C GLY A 89 3.11 -9.81 11.49
N ARG A 90 1.82 -9.58 11.20
CA ARG A 90 0.73 -9.73 12.16
C ARG A 90 0.68 -11.20 12.61
N GLY A 91 1.59 -11.54 13.50
CA GLY A 91 1.84 -12.89 13.96
C GLY A 91 0.62 -13.45 14.66
N LYS A 92 0.21 -14.63 14.19
CA LYS A 92 -0.75 -15.50 14.86
C LYS A 92 -0.46 -15.55 16.36
N VAL A 93 -1.52 -15.47 17.16
CA VAL A 93 -1.49 -15.88 18.57
C VAL A 93 -1.04 -17.34 18.58
N SER A 94 0.22 -17.56 18.91
CA SER A 94 0.75 -18.88 19.28
C SER A 94 0.06 -19.26 20.58
N ASN A 95 -0.90 -20.18 20.53
CA ASN A 95 -1.26 -20.99 21.70
C ASN A 95 -0.10 -21.95 21.99
#